data_AF-A0A6M7WVT0-F1
#
_entry.id   AF-A0A6M7WVT0-F1
#
_cell.length_a   1.000
_cell.length_b   1.000
_cell.length_c   1.000
_cell.angle_alpha   90.00
_cell.angle_beta   90.00
_cell.angle_gamma   90.00
#
_symmetry.space_group_name_H-M   'P 1'
#
loop_
_entity.id
_entity.type
_entity.pdbx_description
1 polymer ?
#
loop_
_entity_poly.entity_id
_entity_poly.type
_entity_poly.pdbx_seq_one_letter_code
_entity_poly.pdbx_strand_id
1 'polypeptide(L)'
;MKTQLVSFRDFLKTGRLGAVSPDMTMAEIADVIGIPEHADPDYWTFGKLEISFDVEPPYRMNWFQIEEAGYLKGDLEVLTDRLVLSLDGFSGKTKPSEFLEAGLWTPDQAKVFYAASCYDIGMNICAGTIQMHFHVPTDFIADQDAEAYLSASSPSQSMAKIDSRAVLDSIYSYPHPKTEEVPGAFNWKLLSGSQYLALADGR
;
A
#
# COMPACT_ATOMS: atom_id res chain seq x y z
N MET A 1 19.19 11.97 18.99
CA MET A 1 18.69 12.62 17.75
C MET A 1 17.23 13.00 17.94
N LYS A 2 16.71 13.97 17.17
CA LYS A 2 15.35 14.52 17.34
C LYS A 2 14.36 13.76 16.46
N THR A 3 13.18 13.44 17.00
CA THR A 3 12.07 12.86 16.25
C THR A 3 11.58 13.80 15.15
N GLN A 4 11.37 13.27 13.95
CA GLN A 4 10.88 13.98 12.78
C GLN A 4 9.40 13.65 12.55
N LEU A 5 8.59 14.69 12.38
CA LEU A 5 7.21 14.58 11.89
C LEU A 5 7.24 14.63 10.36
N VAL A 6 6.64 13.63 9.71
CA VAL A 6 6.57 13.51 8.24
C VAL A 6 5.12 13.42 7.78
N SER A 7 4.82 13.93 6.58
CA SER A 7 3.46 13.93 6.02
C SER A 7 3.17 12.63 5.29
N PHE A 8 2.02 12.03 5.56
CA PHE A 8 1.54 10.85 4.83
C PHE A 8 1.19 11.20 3.39
N ARG A 9 0.57 12.37 3.15
CA ARG A 9 0.31 12.85 1.78
C ARG A 9 1.59 13.01 0.98
N ASP A 10 2.65 13.57 1.58
CA ASP A 10 3.94 13.73 0.91
C ASP A 10 4.59 12.38 0.63
N PHE A 11 4.51 11.43 1.56
CA PHE A 11 4.96 10.05 1.33
C PHE A 11 4.24 9.43 0.13
N LEU A 12 2.91 9.48 0.10
CA LEU A 12 2.12 8.88 -0.99
C LEU A 12 2.34 9.53 -2.36
N LYS A 13 2.82 10.77 -2.40
CA LYS A 13 3.16 11.49 -3.63
C LYS A 13 4.57 11.21 -4.13
N THR A 14 5.51 10.99 -3.21
CA THR A 14 6.94 11.01 -3.51
C THR A 14 7.63 9.66 -3.34
N GLY A 15 7.01 8.72 -2.61
CA GLY A 15 7.65 7.50 -2.15
C GLY A 15 8.65 7.72 -1.01
N ARG A 16 8.78 8.94 -0.47
CA ARG A 16 9.78 9.27 0.55
C ARG A 16 9.12 9.51 1.90
N LEU A 17 9.67 8.89 2.94
CA LEU A 17 9.23 9.07 4.31
C LEU A 17 10.20 10.02 5.03
N GLY A 18 10.04 11.32 4.73
CA GLY A 18 10.99 12.35 5.16
C GLY A 18 12.37 12.15 4.52
N ALA A 19 13.38 11.85 5.34
CA ALA A 19 14.72 11.54 4.86
C ALA A 19 14.83 10.13 4.27
N VAL A 20 13.98 9.18 4.69
CA VAL A 20 14.00 7.80 4.19
C VAL A 20 13.50 7.77 2.75
N SER A 21 14.30 7.18 1.87
CA SER A 21 14.05 7.10 0.44
C SER A 21 14.45 5.71 -0.07
N PRO A 22 13.73 5.14 -1.06
CA PRO A 22 13.95 3.76 -1.47
C PRO A 22 15.25 3.55 -2.27
N ASP A 23 16.00 4.61 -2.57
CA ASP A 23 17.33 4.54 -3.20
C ASP A 23 18.49 4.45 -2.20
N MET A 24 18.20 4.44 -0.90
CA MET A 24 19.20 4.38 0.17
C MET A 24 19.80 2.97 0.35
N THR A 25 21.00 2.94 0.91
CA THR A 25 21.68 1.74 1.40
C THR A 25 21.32 1.45 2.86
N MET A 26 21.56 0.22 3.29
CA MET A 26 21.42 -0.19 4.70
C MET A 26 22.19 0.72 5.67
N ALA A 27 23.39 1.17 5.30
CA ALA A 27 24.21 2.08 6.12
C ALA A 27 23.55 3.46 6.29
N GLU A 28 23.04 4.04 5.20
CA GLU A 28 22.34 5.34 5.25
C GLU A 28 21.05 5.26 6.08
N ILE A 29 20.34 4.13 6.01
CA ILE A 29 19.15 3.88 6.82
C ILE A 29 19.50 3.81 8.31
N ALA A 30 20.55 3.08 8.69
CA ALA A 30 21.00 3.02 10.08
C ALA A 30 21.35 4.41 10.64
N ASP A 31 21.93 5.28 9.82
CA ASP A 31 22.24 6.66 10.22
C ASP A 31 20.98 7.51 10.44
N VAL A 32 19.98 7.38 9.55
CA VAL A 32 18.74 8.17 9.58
C VAL A 32 17.80 7.68 10.69
N ILE A 33 17.38 6.42 10.66
CA ILE A 33 16.31 5.89 11.54
C ILE A 33 16.84 5.15 12.76
N GLY A 34 18.12 4.75 12.76
CA GLY A 34 18.76 4.09 13.89
C GLY A 34 18.78 2.57 13.78
N ILE A 35 18.80 1.91 14.93
CA ILE A 35 18.92 0.45 15.02
C ILE A 35 17.52 -0.17 14.88
N PRO A 36 17.34 -1.17 14.00
CA PRO A 36 16.08 -1.90 13.88
C PRO A 36 15.75 -2.73 15.13
N GLU A 37 14.47 -3.04 15.30
CA GLU A 37 13.99 -3.98 16.33
C GLU A 37 14.39 -5.42 15.98
N HIS A 38 14.25 -5.79 14.71
CA HIS A 38 14.73 -7.06 14.15
C HIS A 38 15.58 -6.81 12.92
N ALA A 39 16.73 -7.48 12.83
CA ALA A 39 17.76 -7.24 11.83
C ALA A 39 18.25 -8.54 11.20
N ASP A 40 17.65 -8.94 10.08
CA ASP A 40 18.20 -9.97 9.20
C ASP A 40 19.14 -9.35 8.15
N PRO A 41 19.97 -10.15 7.45
CA PRO A 41 20.93 -9.65 6.47
C PRO A 41 20.34 -8.81 5.33
N ASP A 42 19.07 -9.06 4.98
CA ASP A 42 18.35 -8.44 3.87
C ASP A 42 16.97 -7.90 4.27
N TYR A 43 16.64 -7.92 5.56
CA TYR A 43 15.31 -7.54 6.04
C TYR A 43 15.31 -6.97 7.46
N TRP A 44 14.90 -5.72 7.59
CA TRP A 44 14.86 -5.00 8.87
C TRP A 44 13.45 -4.52 9.22
N THR A 45 13.09 -4.60 10.50
CA THR A 45 11.82 -4.07 11.01
C THR A 45 12.04 -3.03 12.11
N PHE A 46 11.17 -2.03 12.14
CA PHE A 46 11.13 -0.95 13.11
C PHE A 46 9.67 -0.75 13.57
N GLY A 47 9.03 -1.80 14.08
CA GLY A 47 7.57 -1.84 14.23
C GLY A 47 6.90 -1.99 12.86
N LYS A 48 6.03 -1.03 12.48
CA LYS A 48 5.30 -1.07 11.19
C LYS A 48 6.15 -0.71 9.98
N LEU A 49 7.29 -0.06 10.17
CA LEU A 49 8.20 0.24 9.08
C LEU A 49 9.10 -0.97 8.84
N GLU A 50 8.99 -1.57 7.66
CA GLU A 50 9.80 -2.71 7.27
C GLU A 50 10.56 -2.40 5.98
N ILE A 51 11.78 -2.92 5.86
CA ILE A 51 12.71 -2.55 4.80
C ILE A 51 13.41 -3.81 4.29
N SER A 52 13.34 -4.03 2.98
CA SER A 52 14.12 -5.07 2.30
C SER A 52 15.35 -4.47 1.63
N PHE A 53 16.46 -5.20 1.68
CA PHE A 53 17.74 -4.84 1.08
C PHE A 53 18.24 -5.95 0.14
N ASP A 54 19.13 -5.60 -0.77
CA ASP A 54 19.97 -6.57 -1.48
C ASP A 54 20.82 -7.36 -0.47
N VAL A 55 21.05 -8.64 -0.75
CA VAL A 55 21.92 -9.51 0.06
C VAL A 55 23.41 -9.23 -0.14
N GLU A 56 23.78 -8.53 -1.22
CA GLU A 56 25.17 -8.19 -1.55
C GLU A 56 25.43 -6.69 -1.37
N PRO A 57 26.68 -6.30 -1.02
CA PRO A 57 27.08 -4.90 -1.01
C PRO A 57 26.77 -4.18 -2.34
N PRO A 58 26.28 -2.94 -2.31
CA PRO A 58 26.23 -2.05 -1.14
C PRO A 58 24.95 -2.17 -0.31
N TYR A 59 24.22 -3.30 -0.36
CA TYR A 59 22.98 -3.54 0.39
C TYR A 59 21.95 -2.45 0.10
N ARG A 60 21.64 -2.24 -1.18
CA ARG A 60 20.66 -1.22 -1.60
C ARG A 60 19.28 -1.66 -1.16
N MET A 61 18.44 -0.70 -0.81
CA MET A 61 17.06 -0.97 -0.52
C MET A 61 16.31 -1.45 -1.78
N ASN A 62 15.56 -2.54 -1.64
CA ASN A 62 14.64 -3.03 -2.65
C ASN A 62 13.30 -2.31 -2.58
N TRP A 63 12.84 -2.06 -1.34
CA TRP A 63 11.64 -1.34 -0.98
C TRP A 63 11.61 -1.10 0.53
N PHE A 64 10.76 -0.18 0.96
CA PHE A 64 10.26 -0.16 2.33
C PHE A 64 8.73 -0.13 2.32
N GLN A 65 8.13 -0.57 3.41
CA GLN A 65 6.68 -0.52 3.57
C GLN A 65 6.26 0.02 4.92
N ILE A 66 5.03 0.53 4.97
CA ILE A 66 4.23 0.61 6.18
C ILE A 66 3.34 -0.64 6.19
N GLU A 67 3.77 -1.64 6.95
CA GLU A 67 3.02 -2.87 7.21
C GLU A 67 1.86 -2.58 8.17
N GLU A 68 0.83 -3.43 8.16
CA GLU A 68 -0.29 -3.31 9.09
C GLU A 68 -0.99 -1.93 9.03
N ALA A 69 -1.02 -1.35 7.83
CA ALA A 69 -1.54 -0.02 7.55
C ALA A 69 -3.06 0.08 7.81
N GLY A 70 -3.78 -1.04 7.83
CA GLY A 70 -5.17 -1.14 8.29
C GLY A 70 -5.40 -0.72 9.74
N TYR A 71 -4.34 -0.69 10.56
CA TYR A 71 -4.41 -0.25 11.96
C TYR A 71 -4.05 1.24 12.17
N LEU A 72 -3.73 2.00 11.10
CA LEU A 72 -3.47 3.43 11.22
C LEU A 72 -4.73 4.18 11.67
N LYS A 73 -4.62 5.01 12.71
CA LYS A 73 -5.78 5.71 13.32
C LYS A 73 -5.37 7.02 13.97
N GLY A 74 -6.33 7.93 14.12
CA GLY A 74 -6.10 9.25 14.71
C GLY A 74 -5.39 10.19 13.75
N ASP A 75 -4.63 11.14 14.29
CA ASP A 75 -3.94 12.15 13.49
C ASP A 75 -2.47 11.80 13.21
N LEU A 76 -1.87 10.97 14.07
CA LEU A 76 -0.45 10.65 14.05
C LEU A 76 -0.24 9.16 14.31
N GLU A 77 0.74 8.57 13.62
CA GLU A 77 1.27 7.23 13.91
C GLU A 77 2.76 7.34 14.26
N VAL A 78 3.19 6.74 15.36
CA VAL A 78 4.62 6.60 15.67
C VAL A 78 5.14 5.39 14.92
N LEU A 79 5.98 5.61 13.91
CA LEU A 79 6.59 4.51 13.16
C LEU A 79 7.86 4.03 13.87
N THR A 80 8.69 4.96 14.33
CA THR A 80 9.91 4.66 15.10
C THR A 80 10.14 5.76 16.15
N ASP A 81 11.11 5.59 17.05
CA ASP A 81 11.54 6.66 17.97
C ASP A 81 11.98 7.95 17.26
N ARG A 82 12.32 7.86 15.98
CA ARG A 82 12.80 8.98 15.15
C ARG A 82 11.80 9.45 14.11
N LEU A 83 10.75 8.70 13.82
CA LEU A 83 9.78 9.00 12.76
C LEU A 83 8.35 8.90 13.26
N VAL A 84 7.63 10.02 13.16
CA VAL A 84 6.19 10.10 13.39
C VAL A 84 5.53 10.53 12.09
N LEU A 85 4.54 9.77 11.66
CA LEU A 85 3.74 10.02 10.47
C LEU A 85 2.50 10.82 10.84
N SER A 86 2.36 12.03 10.29
CA SER A 86 1.09 12.74 10.24
C SER A 86 0.19 12.08 9.22
N LEU A 87 -0.96 11.57 9.65
CA LEU A 87 -1.86 10.81 8.77
C LEU A 87 -2.63 11.70 7.80
N ASP A 88 -2.63 13.02 7.99
CA ASP A 88 -3.16 14.01 7.05
C ASP A 88 -4.61 13.74 6.61
N GLY A 89 -5.43 13.20 7.52
CA GLY A 89 -6.82 12.84 7.28
C GLY A 89 -7.05 11.43 6.73
N PHE A 90 -6.00 10.66 6.47
CA PHE A 90 -6.10 9.24 6.13
C PHE A 90 -6.11 8.35 7.37
N SER A 91 -6.54 7.11 7.19
CA SER A 91 -6.49 6.06 8.21
C SER A 91 -6.45 4.68 7.55
N GLY A 92 -6.31 3.62 8.33
CA GLY A 92 -6.44 2.24 7.84
C GLY A 92 -7.84 1.89 7.32
N LYS A 93 -8.84 2.76 7.55
CA LYS A 93 -10.19 2.65 7.00
C LYS A 93 -10.42 3.47 5.73
N THR A 94 -9.40 4.21 5.28
CA THR A 94 -9.50 4.98 4.04
C THR A 94 -9.69 4.02 2.87
N LYS A 95 -10.72 4.28 2.09
CA LYS A 95 -11.09 3.43 0.96
C LYS A 95 -10.16 3.65 -0.24
N PRO A 96 -10.09 2.67 -1.15
CA PRO A 96 -9.40 2.81 -2.42
C PRO A 96 -9.84 4.05 -3.23
N SER A 97 -11.15 4.27 -3.36
CA SER A 97 -11.73 5.44 -4.02
C SER A 97 -11.28 6.74 -3.37
N GLU A 98 -11.28 6.82 -2.05
CA GLU A 98 -10.85 8.01 -1.30
C GLU A 98 -9.37 8.34 -1.54
N PHE A 99 -8.49 7.35 -1.65
CA PHE A 99 -7.09 7.60 -2.03
C PHE A 99 -6.96 8.15 -3.45
N LEU A 100 -7.72 7.58 -4.40
CA LEU A 100 -7.71 8.00 -5.81
C LEU A 100 -8.29 9.43 -5.99
N GLU A 101 -9.26 9.82 -5.17
CA GLU A 101 -9.89 11.14 -5.20
C GLU A 101 -9.12 12.20 -4.40
N ALA A 102 -8.20 11.79 -3.53
CA ALA A 102 -7.50 12.69 -2.62
C ALA A 102 -6.52 13.68 -3.30
N GLY A 103 -6.41 13.69 -4.63
CA GLY A 103 -5.49 14.57 -5.36
C GLY A 103 -4.01 14.27 -5.08
N LEU A 104 -3.70 13.01 -4.77
CA LEU A 104 -2.34 12.50 -4.63
C LEU A 104 -1.68 12.37 -6.00
N TRP A 105 -2.45 11.84 -6.96
CA TRP A 105 -2.06 11.56 -8.33
C TRP A 105 -3.21 11.98 -9.24
N THR A 106 -2.97 12.09 -10.55
CA THR A 106 -4.09 12.06 -11.49
C THR A 106 -4.62 10.62 -11.56
N PRO A 107 -5.95 10.38 -11.61
CA PRO A 107 -6.47 9.01 -11.55
C PRO A 107 -5.93 8.08 -12.66
N ASP A 108 -5.63 8.61 -13.85
CA ASP A 108 -5.06 7.82 -14.95
C ASP A 108 -3.56 7.47 -14.76
N GLN A 109 -2.87 8.08 -13.80
CA GLN A 109 -1.53 7.66 -13.39
C GLN A 109 -1.56 6.43 -12.48
N ALA A 110 -2.71 6.14 -11.86
CA ALA A 110 -2.90 4.98 -11.00
C ALA A 110 -3.43 3.79 -11.79
N LYS A 111 -2.89 2.62 -11.51
CA LYS A 111 -3.39 1.32 -11.96
C LYS A 111 -3.97 0.58 -10.77
N VAL A 112 -5.17 0.05 -10.92
CA VAL A 112 -5.83 -0.76 -9.90
C VAL A 112 -5.92 -2.19 -10.40
N PHE A 113 -5.22 -3.10 -9.72
CA PHE A 113 -5.27 -4.53 -9.94
C PHE A 113 -6.19 -5.17 -8.92
N TYR A 114 -6.98 -6.14 -9.33
CA TYR A 114 -7.77 -6.94 -8.39
C TYR A 114 -7.96 -8.37 -8.89
N ALA A 115 -8.03 -9.31 -7.97
CA ALA A 115 -8.19 -10.73 -8.28
C ALA A 115 -8.77 -11.48 -7.08
N ALA A 116 -9.37 -12.64 -7.33
CA ALA A 116 -9.55 -13.62 -6.27
C ALA A 116 -8.17 -14.07 -5.76
N SER A 117 -7.98 -14.09 -4.45
CA SER A 117 -6.75 -14.50 -3.79
C SER A 117 -7.08 -15.38 -2.58
N CYS A 118 -6.92 -16.69 -2.75
CA CYS A 118 -7.28 -17.68 -1.75
C CYS A 118 -8.74 -17.51 -1.25
N TYR A 119 -8.92 -16.98 -0.04
CA TYR A 119 -10.23 -16.78 0.60
C TYR A 119 -10.76 -15.35 0.47
N ASP A 120 -9.97 -14.42 -0.10
CA ASP A 120 -10.30 -13.01 -0.19
C ASP A 120 -10.29 -12.51 -1.64
N ILE A 121 -10.71 -11.26 -1.85
CA ILE A 121 -10.36 -10.53 -3.06
C ILE A 121 -9.16 -9.65 -2.71
N GLY A 122 -8.02 -9.91 -3.36
CA GLY A 122 -6.84 -9.06 -3.25
C GLY A 122 -6.92 -7.91 -4.23
N MET A 123 -6.46 -6.74 -3.82
CA MET A 123 -6.43 -5.55 -4.67
C MET A 123 -5.14 -4.75 -4.42
N ASN A 124 -4.60 -4.15 -5.48
CA ASN A 124 -3.39 -3.35 -5.43
C ASN A 124 -3.58 -2.05 -6.22
N ILE A 125 -3.29 -0.90 -5.60
CA ILE A 125 -3.18 0.38 -6.30
C ILE A 125 -1.70 0.70 -6.53
N CYS A 126 -1.29 0.75 -7.78
CA CYS A 126 0.06 1.11 -8.20
C CYS A 126 0.07 2.54 -8.76
N ALA A 127 0.80 3.46 -8.12
CA ALA A 127 0.93 4.86 -8.54
C ALA A 127 2.38 5.34 -8.37
N GLY A 128 3.09 5.51 -9.49
CA GLY A 128 4.51 5.87 -9.45
C GLY A 128 5.32 4.80 -8.71
N THR A 129 6.03 5.21 -7.66
CA THR A 129 6.82 4.33 -6.78
C THR A 129 6.00 3.71 -5.65
N ILE A 130 4.74 4.11 -5.46
CA ILE A 130 3.87 3.62 -4.40
C ILE A 130 3.05 2.43 -4.89
N GLN A 131 2.93 1.42 -4.03
CA GLN A 131 1.89 0.39 -4.13
C GLN A 131 1.11 0.31 -2.83
N MET A 132 -0.20 0.11 -2.92
CA MET A 132 -1.09 -0.05 -1.76
C MET A 132 -1.84 -1.34 -1.89
N HIS A 133 -1.60 -2.27 -0.98
CA HIS A 133 -2.31 -3.54 -0.93
C HIS A 133 -3.55 -3.41 -0.07
N PHE A 134 -4.62 -4.00 -0.57
CA PHE A 134 -5.88 -4.15 0.14
C PHE A 134 -6.33 -5.60 0.06
N HIS A 135 -6.95 -6.07 1.12
CA HIS A 135 -7.73 -7.29 1.11
C HIS A 135 -9.21 -6.95 1.31
N VAL A 136 -10.08 -7.74 0.70
CA VAL A 136 -11.53 -7.56 0.78
C VAL A 136 -12.11 -8.88 1.28
N PRO A 137 -12.59 -8.91 2.54
CA PRO A 137 -13.21 -10.10 3.11
C PRO A 137 -14.40 -10.58 2.27
N THR A 138 -14.48 -11.87 1.99
CA THR A 138 -15.51 -12.48 1.11
C THR A 138 -16.74 -13.01 1.85
N ASP A 139 -16.91 -12.65 3.13
CA ASP A 139 -18.05 -13.02 3.98
C ASP A 139 -19.43 -12.63 3.41
N PHE A 140 -19.46 -11.72 2.44
CA PHE A 140 -20.66 -11.30 1.72
C PHE A 140 -20.96 -12.11 0.45
N ILE A 141 -20.04 -12.99 0.04
CA ILE A 141 -20.13 -13.84 -1.14
C ILE A 141 -20.64 -15.22 -0.71
N ALA A 142 -21.69 -15.72 -1.37
CA ALA A 142 -22.17 -17.07 -1.12
C ALA A 142 -21.04 -18.08 -1.39
N ASP A 143 -20.87 -19.04 -0.48
CA ASP A 143 -19.81 -20.06 -0.51
C ASP A 143 -18.37 -19.51 -0.50
N GLN A 144 -18.19 -18.19 -0.28
CA GLN A 144 -16.89 -17.49 -0.30
C GLN A 144 -16.10 -17.67 -1.60
N ASP A 145 -16.80 -17.98 -2.71
CA ASP A 145 -16.19 -18.16 -4.02
C ASP A 145 -15.97 -16.81 -4.71
N ALA A 146 -14.82 -16.20 -4.40
CA ALA A 146 -14.41 -14.92 -4.97
C ALA A 146 -14.28 -14.95 -6.50
N GLU A 147 -13.83 -16.08 -7.08
CA GLU A 147 -13.65 -16.19 -8.53
C GLU A 147 -15.00 -16.21 -9.26
N ALA A 148 -15.96 -17.00 -8.77
CA ALA A 148 -17.33 -17.01 -9.28
C ALA A 148 -17.98 -15.63 -9.13
N TYR A 149 -17.81 -14.96 -7.98
CA TYR A 149 -18.36 -13.62 -7.76
C TYR A 149 -17.83 -12.59 -8.75
N LEU A 150 -16.51 -12.56 -8.96
CA LEU A 150 -15.87 -11.65 -9.90
C LEU A 150 -16.23 -11.94 -11.36
N SER A 151 -16.70 -13.14 -11.67
CA SER A 151 -17.08 -13.56 -13.03
C SER A 151 -18.56 -13.38 -13.33
N ALA A 152 -19.44 -13.58 -12.35
CA ALA A 152 -20.90 -13.55 -12.53
C ALA A 152 -21.51 -12.16 -12.30
N SER A 153 -20.87 -11.32 -11.50
CA SER A 153 -21.41 -10.01 -11.10
C SER A 153 -21.15 -8.94 -12.15
N SER A 154 -22.06 -7.95 -12.23
CA SER A 154 -21.79 -6.76 -13.06
C SER A 154 -20.56 -6.02 -12.52
N PRO A 155 -19.66 -5.50 -13.39
CA PRO A 155 -18.43 -4.85 -12.94
C PRO A 155 -18.66 -3.71 -11.94
N SER A 156 -19.71 -2.90 -12.13
CA SER A 156 -20.04 -1.77 -11.23
C SER A 156 -20.52 -2.24 -9.86
N GLN A 157 -21.43 -3.21 -9.78
CA GLN A 157 -21.89 -3.76 -8.49
C GLN A 157 -20.76 -4.43 -7.73
N SER A 158 -19.88 -5.15 -8.44
CA SER A 158 -18.68 -5.74 -7.85
C SER A 158 -17.76 -4.69 -7.25
N MET A 159 -17.42 -3.64 -8.02
CA MET A 159 -16.47 -2.63 -7.57
C MET A 159 -17.01 -1.79 -6.41
N ALA A 160 -18.28 -1.38 -6.45
CA ALA A 160 -18.89 -0.66 -5.33
C ALA A 160 -18.86 -1.47 -4.02
N LYS A 161 -19.07 -2.80 -4.10
CA LYS A 161 -18.96 -3.69 -2.94
C LYS A 161 -17.51 -3.85 -2.48
N ILE A 162 -16.59 -4.07 -3.41
CA ILE A 162 -15.16 -4.19 -3.14
C ILE A 162 -14.63 -2.93 -2.46
N ASP A 163 -14.89 -1.75 -3.01
CA ASP A 163 -14.45 -0.47 -2.44
C ASP A 163 -14.98 -0.27 -1.01
N SER A 164 -16.26 -0.60 -0.77
CA SER A 164 -16.88 -0.44 0.56
C SER A 164 -16.34 -1.38 1.64
N ARG A 165 -15.67 -2.47 1.25
CA ARG A 165 -15.18 -3.53 2.15
C ARG A 165 -13.66 -3.69 2.13
N ALA A 166 -12.96 -2.98 1.23
CA ALA A 166 -11.52 -3.02 1.14
C ALA A 166 -10.90 -2.55 2.47
N VAL A 167 -10.01 -3.37 2.99
CA VAL A 167 -9.20 -3.07 4.17
C VAL A 167 -7.78 -2.88 3.69
N LEU A 168 -7.20 -1.73 4.03
CA LEU A 168 -5.81 -1.44 3.72
C LEU A 168 -4.92 -2.40 4.51
N ASP A 169 -3.97 -3.03 3.83
CA ASP A 169 -3.06 -4.00 4.42
C ASP A 169 -1.68 -3.38 4.60
N SER A 170 -1.03 -3.04 3.49
CA SER A 170 0.35 -2.58 3.45
C SER A 170 0.54 -1.51 2.37
N ILE A 171 1.48 -0.59 2.60
CA ILE A 171 1.84 0.45 1.62
C ILE A 171 3.34 0.40 1.37
N TYR A 172 3.72 0.07 0.14
CA TYR A 172 5.10 -0.06 -0.30
C TYR A 172 5.57 1.20 -1.02
N SER A 173 6.88 1.45 -0.92
CA SER A 173 7.62 2.39 -1.74
C SER A 173 8.83 1.72 -2.37
N TYR A 174 8.96 1.89 -3.69
CA TYR A 174 10.00 1.28 -4.51
C TYR A 174 10.98 2.33 -5.08
N PRO A 175 12.25 1.96 -5.36
CA PRO A 175 13.23 2.87 -5.96
C PRO A 175 12.80 3.39 -7.34
N HIS A 176 12.05 2.56 -8.06
CA HIS A 176 11.54 2.84 -9.40
C HIS A 176 10.07 2.43 -9.48
N PRO A 177 9.29 3.04 -10.40
CA PRO A 177 7.91 2.65 -10.59
C PRO A 177 7.79 1.16 -10.84
N LYS A 178 7.06 0.49 -9.96
CA LYS A 178 6.87 -0.95 -10.00
C LYS A 178 5.38 -1.21 -10.16
N THR A 179 5.04 -1.99 -11.17
CA THR A 179 3.68 -2.46 -11.39
C THR A 179 3.70 -3.94 -11.02
N GLU A 180 3.32 -4.26 -9.80
CA GLU A 180 3.16 -5.66 -9.39
C GLU A 180 1.69 -6.04 -9.41
N GLU A 181 1.48 -7.26 -9.89
CA GLU A 181 0.20 -7.95 -9.83
C GLU A 181 -0.05 -8.40 -8.38
N VAL A 182 -1.29 -8.73 -8.05
CA VAL A 182 -1.63 -9.27 -6.72
C VAL A 182 -0.83 -10.56 -6.49
N PRO A 183 0.10 -10.62 -5.51
CA PRO A 183 0.93 -11.80 -5.31
C PRO A 183 0.09 -13.06 -5.09
N GLY A 184 0.39 -14.13 -5.83
CA GLY A 184 -0.32 -15.42 -5.72
C GLY A 184 -1.64 -15.53 -6.49
N ALA A 185 -2.06 -14.49 -7.22
CA ALA A 185 -3.26 -14.54 -8.06
C ALA A 185 -2.93 -14.77 -9.55
N PHE A 186 -3.69 -15.65 -10.20
CA PHE A 186 -3.46 -16.03 -11.61
C PHE A 186 -4.34 -15.27 -12.62
N ASN A 187 -5.48 -14.72 -12.19
CA ASN A 187 -6.51 -14.11 -13.06
C ASN A 187 -6.79 -12.64 -12.68
N TRP A 188 -5.74 -11.83 -12.59
CA TRP A 188 -5.90 -10.43 -12.23
C TRP A 188 -6.56 -9.60 -13.33
N LYS A 189 -7.36 -8.64 -12.89
CA LYS A 189 -8.03 -7.65 -13.73
C LYS A 189 -7.39 -6.30 -13.46
N LEU A 190 -7.30 -5.48 -14.50
CA LEU A 190 -6.68 -4.14 -14.47
C LEU A 190 -7.71 -3.07 -14.84
N LEU A 191 -7.74 -2.02 -14.02
CA LEU A 191 -8.44 -0.76 -14.28
C LEU A 191 -7.45 0.40 -14.16
N SER A 192 -7.66 1.46 -14.94
CA SER A 192 -7.13 2.78 -14.57
C SER A 192 -7.85 3.30 -13.32
N GLY A 193 -7.26 4.25 -12.60
CA GLY A 193 -7.93 4.90 -11.47
C GLY A 193 -9.25 5.55 -11.89
N SER A 194 -9.34 6.19 -13.06
CA SER A 194 -10.60 6.77 -13.55
C SER A 194 -11.68 5.72 -13.80
N GLN A 195 -11.32 4.56 -14.38
CA GLN A 195 -12.27 3.46 -14.56
C GLN A 195 -12.73 2.87 -13.22
N TYR A 196 -11.81 2.73 -12.26
CA TYR A 196 -12.15 2.27 -10.92
C TYR A 196 -13.16 3.21 -10.26
N LEU A 197 -12.89 4.52 -10.27
CA LEU A 197 -13.79 5.52 -9.68
C LEU A 197 -15.18 5.48 -10.32
N ALA A 198 -15.26 5.40 -11.65
CA ALA A 198 -16.56 5.30 -12.34
C ALA A 198 -17.37 4.08 -11.89
N LEU A 199 -16.72 2.92 -11.74
CA LEU A 199 -17.37 1.68 -11.31
C LEU A 199 -17.72 1.67 -9.82
N ALA A 200 -16.86 2.24 -8.96
CA ALA A 200 -17.07 2.31 -7.51
C ALA A 200 -18.22 3.26 -7.13
N ASP A 201 -18.38 4.36 -7.88
CA ASP A 201 -19.51 5.30 -7.74
C ASP A 201 -20.86 4.72 -8.17
N GLY A 202 -20.87 3.57 -8.86
CA GLY A 202 -22.06 2.97 -9.44
C GLY A 202 -22.65 3.78 -10.61
N ARG A 203 -21.81 4.56 -11.31
CA ARG A 203 -22.20 5.33 -12.51
C ARG A 203 -22.05 4.52 -13.79
#